data_AF-A0A2T0Q1T1-F1
#
_entry.id   AF-A0A2T0Q1T1-F1
#
_cell.length_a   1.000
_cell.length_b   1.000
_cell.length_c   1.000
_cell.angle_alpha   90.00
_cell.angle_beta   90.00
_cell.angle_gamma   90.00
#
_symmetry.space_group_name_H-M   'P 1'
#
loop_
_entity.id
_entity.type
_entity.pdbx_description
1 polymer ?
#
loop_
_entity_poly.entity_id
_entity_poly.type
_entity_poly.pdbx_seq_one_letter_code
_entity_poly.pdbx_strand_id
1 'polypeptide(L)'
;MLSLLPARTTWRYGPRSLPVLLLDLGHAVASLLAAARALGMHAVAEFGVPGERLAAPAALPWHDGAVRWPGTAPEFPLAAVHLGGPVDLTGPRRADSGVRPEAEPRSVIAAAQSAHRMVAAALSRLAAPDPPRMAATAPPGAHSWSSATGPAFTAAALLARSSAPWQRIATAAESDWTDVLAAARAHVGARAALLRPRAHPAAARALADRSCGQPVCAAADALLLVFAAPEACIQHTLHTYTTAARAVHAAWLTATEAGRAARPIGCWIDAGAIPHPDNGTPARLVHALALGDG
;
A
#
# COMPACT_ATOMS: atom_id res chain seq x y z
N MET A 1 -7.68 12.12 -7.56
CA MET A 1 -7.82 10.67 -7.88
C MET A 1 -6.43 10.07 -7.93
N LEU A 2 -6.26 8.82 -7.47
CA LEU A 2 -5.02 8.06 -7.61
C LEU A 2 -5.29 6.78 -8.43
N SER A 3 -4.46 6.56 -9.45
CA SER A 3 -4.52 5.41 -10.35
C SER A 3 -3.28 4.53 -10.26
N LEU A 4 -3.45 3.25 -10.51
CA LEU A 4 -2.36 2.28 -10.61
C LEU A 4 -2.07 1.96 -12.08
N LEU A 5 -0.78 1.92 -12.43
CA LEU A 5 -0.31 1.56 -13.78
C LEU A 5 0.53 0.28 -13.68
N PRO A 6 -0.05 -0.91 -13.92
CA PRO A 6 0.63 -2.18 -13.72
C PRO A 6 1.94 -2.30 -14.49
N ALA A 7 2.00 -1.72 -15.69
CA ALA A 7 3.18 -1.74 -16.55
C ALA A 7 4.45 -1.22 -15.86
N ARG A 8 4.33 -0.33 -14.85
CA ARG A 8 5.47 0.21 -14.09
C ARG A 8 6.09 -0.79 -13.11
N THR A 9 5.35 -1.82 -12.72
CA THR A 9 5.71 -2.72 -11.61
C THR A 9 5.78 -4.18 -12.05
N THR A 10 4.97 -4.59 -13.04
CA THR A 10 4.85 -6.00 -13.48
C THR A 10 6.11 -6.58 -14.11
N TRP A 11 6.94 -5.75 -14.75
CA TRP A 11 8.20 -6.20 -15.32
C TRP A 11 9.17 -6.72 -14.25
N ARG A 12 9.14 -6.14 -13.04
CA ARG A 12 10.04 -6.49 -11.93
C ARG A 12 9.48 -7.59 -11.03
N TYR A 13 8.20 -7.49 -10.67
CA TYR A 13 7.61 -8.36 -9.66
C TYR A 13 6.71 -9.46 -10.24
N GLY A 14 6.41 -9.42 -11.53
CA GLY A 14 5.55 -10.41 -12.20
C GLY A 14 4.19 -10.50 -11.51
N PRO A 15 3.66 -11.70 -11.25
CA PRO A 15 2.36 -11.89 -10.60
C PRO A 15 2.26 -11.29 -9.18
N ARG A 16 3.40 -11.05 -8.52
CA ARG A 16 3.45 -10.47 -7.16
C ARG A 16 3.24 -8.95 -7.13
N SER A 17 3.02 -8.34 -8.28
CA SER A 17 2.91 -6.87 -8.38
C SER A 17 1.66 -6.31 -7.74
N LEU A 18 0.57 -7.08 -7.65
CA LEU A 18 -0.69 -6.57 -7.10
C LEU A 18 -0.51 -6.12 -5.63
N PRO A 19 -0.03 -6.97 -4.69
CA PRO A 19 0.33 -6.52 -3.34
C PRO A 19 1.19 -5.26 -3.29
N VAL A 20 2.25 -5.20 -4.10
CA VAL A 20 3.18 -4.06 -4.13
C VAL A 20 2.47 -2.77 -4.58
N LEU A 21 1.68 -2.84 -5.65
CA LEU A 21 0.91 -1.70 -6.15
C LEU A 21 -0.11 -1.19 -5.11
N LEU A 22 -0.75 -2.10 -4.35
CA LEU A 22 -1.69 -1.72 -3.31
C LEU A 22 -1.00 -1.11 -2.08
N LEU A 23 0.21 -1.55 -1.75
CA LEU A 23 1.04 -0.90 -0.74
C LEU A 23 1.46 0.50 -1.18
N ASP A 24 1.90 0.67 -2.42
CA ASP A 24 2.28 1.97 -2.98
C ASP A 24 1.09 2.93 -2.97
N LEU A 25 -0.11 2.47 -3.33
CA LEU A 25 -1.35 3.24 -3.23
C LEU A 25 -1.61 3.70 -1.79
N GLY A 26 -1.52 2.78 -0.82
CA GLY A 26 -1.74 3.10 0.60
C GLY A 26 -0.73 4.13 1.12
N HIS A 27 0.55 4.01 0.75
CA HIS A 27 1.58 5.00 1.08
C HIS A 27 1.30 6.38 0.46
N ALA A 28 0.90 6.41 -0.82
CA ALA A 28 0.59 7.65 -1.51
C ALA A 28 -0.60 8.37 -0.87
N VAL A 29 -1.68 7.63 -0.59
CA VAL A 29 -2.86 8.18 0.11
C VAL A 29 -2.50 8.67 1.52
N ALA A 30 -1.76 7.87 2.30
CA ALA A 30 -1.33 8.26 3.64
C ALA A 30 -0.45 9.52 3.61
N SER A 31 0.44 9.65 2.61
CA SER A 31 1.27 10.84 2.42
C SER A 31 0.43 12.09 2.13
N LEU A 32 -0.61 11.97 1.28
CA LEU A 32 -1.51 13.08 0.97
C LEU A 32 -2.32 13.53 2.18
N LEU A 33 -2.84 12.58 2.97
CA LEU A 33 -3.56 12.90 4.20
C LEU A 33 -2.65 13.56 5.25
N ALA A 34 -1.43 13.07 5.41
CA ALA A 34 -0.44 13.66 6.31
C ALA A 34 -0.01 15.06 5.85
N ALA A 35 0.22 15.25 4.55
CA ALA A 35 0.54 16.55 3.97
C ALA A 35 -0.62 17.56 4.13
N ALA A 36 -1.86 17.14 3.88
CA ALA A 36 -3.03 17.98 4.13
C ALA A 36 -3.08 18.43 5.59
N ARG A 37 -2.91 17.50 6.53
CA ARG A 37 -2.88 17.83 7.97
C ARG A 37 -1.73 18.78 8.32
N ALA A 38 -0.52 18.55 7.80
CA ALA A 38 0.64 19.41 8.04
C ALA A 38 0.43 20.84 7.52
N LEU A 39 -0.42 21.01 6.49
CA LEU A 39 -0.82 22.30 5.94
C LEU A 39 -2.09 22.88 6.61
N GLY A 40 -2.59 22.27 7.69
CA GLY A 40 -3.81 22.71 8.37
C GLY A 40 -5.09 22.45 7.58
N MET A 41 -5.04 21.61 6.54
CA MET A 41 -6.19 21.23 5.71
C MET A 41 -6.83 19.93 6.19
N HIS A 42 -8.17 19.89 6.14
CA HIS A 42 -8.90 18.64 6.26
C HIS A 42 -8.89 17.88 4.92
N ALA A 43 -8.65 16.57 4.98
CA ALA A 43 -8.72 15.70 3.82
C ALA A 43 -9.36 14.36 4.16
N VAL A 44 -10.09 13.80 3.20
CA VAL A 44 -10.71 12.48 3.30
C VAL A 44 -10.32 11.66 2.08
N ALA A 45 -9.83 10.45 2.31
CA ALA A 45 -9.58 9.48 1.26
C ALA A 45 -10.71 8.45 1.21
N GLU A 46 -11.03 8.00 0.01
CA GLU A 46 -12.02 6.97 -0.25
C GLU A 46 -11.41 5.87 -1.12
N PHE A 47 -11.69 4.62 -0.77
CA PHE A 47 -11.31 3.41 -1.49
C PHE A 47 -12.56 2.63 -1.91
N GLY A 48 -12.42 1.69 -2.84
CA GLY A 48 -13.53 0.80 -3.25
C GLY A 48 -14.68 1.53 -3.97
N VAL A 49 -14.53 2.83 -4.25
CA VAL A 49 -15.44 3.55 -5.14
C VAL A 49 -15.23 2.99 -6.56
N PRO A 50 -16.31 2.66 -7.30
CA PRO A 50 -16.18 2.16 -8.66
C PRO A 50 -15.34 3.11 -9.52
N GLY A 51 -14.39 2.56 -10.28
CA GLY A 51 -13.43 3.36 -11.04
C GLY A 51 -14.09 4.29 -12.06
N GLU A 52 -15.23 3.90 -12.63
CA GLU A 52 -16.05 4.77 -13.49
C GLU A 52 -16.45 6.06 -12.76
N ARG A 53 -16.86 5.96 -11.49
CA ARG A 53 -17.26 7.12 -10.68
C ARG A 53 -16.06 7.97 -10.28
N LEU A 54 -14.88 7.37 -10.15
CA LEU A 54 -13.63 8.11 -9.91
C LEU A 54 -13.17 8.85 -11.17
N ALA A 55 -13.40 8.27 -12.35
CA ALA A 55 -13.02 8.82 -13.65
C ALA A 55 -13.96 9.94 -14.13
N ALA A 56 -15.25 9.83 -13.84
CA ALA A 56 -16.29 10.73 -14.35
C ALA A 56 -16.08 12.23 -14.06
N PRO A 57 -15.69 12.67 -12.84
CA PRO A 57 -15.52 14.09 -12.54
C PRO A 57 -14.45 14.79 -13.39
N ALA A 58 -13.46 14.02 -13.86
CA ALA A 58 -12.38 14.52 -14.71
C ALA A 58 -12.59 14.17 -16.19
N ALA A 59 -13.77 13.67 -16.57
CA ALA A 59 -14.12 13.25 -17.94
C ALA A 59 -13.06 12.34 -18.58
N LEU A 60 -12.51 11.40 -17.80
CA LEU A 60 -11.46 10.50 -18.28
C LEU A 60 -12.05 9.38 -19.16
N PRO A 61 -11.32 8.91 -20.19
CA PRO A 61 -11.80 7.89 -21.12
C PRO A 61 -11.85 6.51 -20.44
N TRP A 62 -13.03 6.15 -19.91
CA TRP A 62 -13.25 4.93 -19.15
C TRP A 62 -13.86 3.82 -20.01
N HIS A 63 -13.14 2.71 -20.18
CA HIS A 63 -13.69 1.51 -20.79
C HIS A 63 -12.96 0.24 -20.35
N ASP A 64 -13.69 -0.89 -20.34
CA ASP A 64 -13.18 -2.21 -19.92
C ASP A 64 -12.56 -2.22 -18.50
N GLY A 65 -13.14 -1.43 -17.59
CA GLY A 65 -12.71 -1.38 -16.19
C GLY A 65 -11.41 -0.59 -15.94
N ALA A 66 -11.01 0.29 -16.87
CA ALA A 66 -9.82 1.12 -16.76
C ALA A 66 -9.98 2.47 -17.48
N VAL A 67 -9.14 3.44 -17.12
CA VAL A 67 -8.90 4.65 -17.92
C VAL A 67 -7.88 4.32 -19.01
N ARG A 68 -8.18 4.66 -20.26
CA ARG A 68 -7.36 4.28 -21.41
C ARG A 68 -7.21 5.45 -22.37
N TRP A 69 -5.98 5.94 -22.47
CA TRP A 69 -5.61 6.94 -23.47
C TRP A 69 -5.03 6.26 -24.71
N PRO A 70 -5.20 6.84 -25.91
CA PRO A 70 -4.56 6.35 -27.11
C PRO A 70 -3.03 6.24 -26.93
N GLY A 71 -2.46 5.08 -27.26
CA GLY A 71 -1.02 4.84 -27.18
C GLY A 71 -0.44 4.70 -25.77
N THR A 72 -1.26 4.66 -24.71
CA THR A 72 -0.77 4.51 -23.34
C THR A 72 -1.17 3.18 -22.71
N ALA A 73 -0.44 2.78 -21.67
CA ALA A 73 -0.87 1.69 -20.80
C ALA A 73 -2.18 2.07 -20.07
N PRO A 74 -3.06 1.09 -19.78
CA PRO A 74 -4.28 1.34 -19.02
C PRO A 74 -3.98 1.73 -17.56
N GLU A 75 -4.79 2.63 -17.02
CA GLU A 75 -4.72 3.06 -15.63
C GLU A 75 -5.95 2.63 -14.83
N PHE A 76 -5.75 2.22 -13.59
CA PHE A 76 -6.80 1.68 -12.72
C PHE A 76 -7.01 2.61 -11.52
N PRO A 77 -7.96 3.56 -11.58
CA PRO A 77 -8.30 4.41 -10.46
C PRO A 77 -8.92 3.59 -9.33
N LEU A 78 -8.33 3.67 -8.13
CA LEU A 78 -8.77 2.89 -6.96
C LEU A 78 -8.95 3.73 -5.69
N ALA A 79 -8.54 5.01 -5.72
CA ALA A 79 -8.74 5.91 -4.59
C ALA A 79 -9.02 7.35 -5.02
N ALA A 80 -9.82 8.05 -4.23
CA ALA A 80 -9.94 9.51 -4.24
C ALA A 80 -9.39 10.08 -2.94
N VAL A 81 -8.83 11.29 -3.01
CA VAL A 81 -8.53 12.12 -1.84
C VAL A 81 -9.17 13.47 -2.09
N HIS A 82 -10.06 13.86 -1.19
CA HIS A 82 -10.81 15.10 -1.20
C HIS A 82 -10.13 16.08 -0.24
N LEU A 83 -9.69 17.23 -0.75
CA LEU A 83 -9.07 18.29 0.05
C LEU A 83 -10.13 19.37 0.32
N GLY A 84 -10.29 19.80 1.58
CA GLY A 84 -11.17 20.93 1.92
C GLY A 84 -12.64 20.57 2.25
N GLY A 85 -12.99 19.29 2.40
CA GLY A 85 -14.35 18.83 2.71
C GLY A 85 -14.93 17.91 1.64
N PRO A 86 -16.07 17.24 1.89
CA PRO A 86 -16.65 16.29 0.95
C PRO A 86 -17.18 17.01 -0.30
N VAL A 87 -16.77 16.54 -1.48
CA VAL A 87 -17.34 16.94 -2.77
C VAL A 87 -18.41 15.92 -3.14
N ASP A 88 -19.60 16.40 -3.50
CA ASP A 88 -20.68 15.54 -3.97
C ASP A 88 -20.35 14.94 -5.35
N LEU A 89 -20.04 13.65 -5.39
CA LEU A 89 -19.71 12.88 -6.60
C LEU A 89 -20.96 12.36 -7.35
N THR A 90 -22.15 12.93 -7.15
CA THR A 90 -23.40 12.52 -7.83
C THR A 90 -23.69 13.27 -9.14
N GLY A 91 -22.72 14.01 -9.68
CA GLY A 91 -22.88 14.81 -10.89
C GLY A 91 -23.33 14.04 -12.14
N PRO A 92 -24.08 14.68 -13.06
CA PRO A 92 -24.68 14.03 -14.22
C PRO A 92 -23.64 13.50 -15.23
N ARG A 93 -23.94 12.31 -15.75
CA ARG A 93 -23.14 11.56 -16.74
C ARG A 93 -23.14 12.29 -18.09
N ARG A 94 -21.97 12.69 -18.61
CA ARG A 94 -21.82 13.12 -20.01
C ARG A 94 -21.41 11.92 -20.87
N ALA A 95 -22.01 11.84 -22.06
CA ALA A 95 -21.83 10.74 -22.99
C ALA A 95 -20.43 10.72 -23.63
N ASP A 96 -19.93 9.50 -23.83
CA ASP A 96 -18.64 9.15 -24.40
C ASP A 96 -18.42 9.71 -25.82
N SER A 97 -17.19 10.14 -26.10
CA SER A 97 -16.69 10.37 -27.45
C SER A 97 -15.72 9.23 -27.80
N GLY A 98 -16.15 8.32 -28.67
CA GLY A 98 -15.42 7.11 -29.03
C GLY A 98 -14.16 7.39 -29.84
N VAL A 99 -13.02 6.87 -29.37
CA VAL A 99 -11.79 6.77 -30.15
C VAL A 99 -11.28 5.33 -30.08
N ARG A 100 -10.98 4.75 -31.25
CA ARG A 100 -10.62 3.36 -31.43
C ARG A 100 -9.08 3.22 -31.46
N PRO A 101 -8.44 2.35 -30.66
CA PRO A 101 -7.00 2.16 -30.72
C PRO A 101 -6.58 1.02 -31.66
N GLU A 102 -5.45 1.25 -32.33
CA GLU A 102 -4.73 0.32 -33.22
C GLU A 102 -3.59 -0.39 -32.44
N ALA A 103 -3.19 -1.58 -32.89
CA ALA A 103 -2.42 -2.55 -32.10
C ALA A 103 -0.90 -2.55 -32.38
N GLU A 104 -0.10 -2.89 -31.37
CA GLU A 104 1.37 -3.05 -31.45
C GLU A 104 1.90 -4.43 -31.03
N PRO A 105 3.14 -4.82 -31.45
CA PRO A 105 3.57 -6.21 -31.66
C PRO A 105 4.34 -6.88 -30.51
N ARG A 106 4.47 -8.21 -30.62
CA ARG A 106 5.12 -9.16 -29.69
C ARG A 106 6.53 -9.53 -30.20
N SER A 107 7.61 -9.78 -29.43
CA SER A 107 7.79 -10.94 -28.53
C SER A 107 9.14 -10.94 -27.73
N VAL A 108 9.09 -10.73 -26.42
CA VAL A 108 9.82 -11.45 -25.32
C VAL A 108 8.86 -11.67 -24.13
N ILE A 109 8.05 -10.66 -23.82
CA ILE A 109 6.57 -10.64 -23.75
C ILE A 109 5.75 -11.78 -23.10
N ALA A 110 5.83 -13.07 -23.40
CA ALA A 110 4.71 -13.99 -23.07
C ALA A 110 4.40 -14.17 -21.57
N ALA A 111 5.42 -14.41 -20.74
CA ALA A 111 5.26 -14.58 -19.29
C ALA A 111 4.99 -13.26 -18.57
N ALA A 112 5.70 -12.19 -18.95
CA ALA A 112 5.48 -10.83 -18.46
C ALA A 112 4.08 -10.31 -18.85
N GLN A 113 3.59 -10.66 -20.04
CA GLN A 113 2.22 -10.37 -20.47
C GLN A 113 1.18 -11.19 -19.73
N SER A 114 1.47 -12.45 -19.39
CA SER A 114 0.57 -13.26 -18.56
C SER A 114 0.39 -12.63 -17.18
N ALA A 115 1.50 -12.30 -16.52
CA ALA A 115 1.48 -11.59 -15.24
C ALA A 115 0.79 -10.23 -15.33
N HIS A 116 1.08 -9.45 -16.36
CA HIS A 116 0.44 -8.17 -16.60
C HIS A 116 -1.08 -8.31 -16.78
N ARG A 117 -1.54 -9.27 -17.58
CA ARG A 117 -2.97 -9.55 -17.78
C ARG A 117 -3.65 -9.98 -16.48
N MET A 118 -3.01 -10.84 -15.68
CA MET A 118 -3.54 -11.26 -14.38
C MET A 118 -3.71 -10.07 -13.43
N VAL A 119 -2.69 -9.22 -13.32
CA VAL A 119 -2.72 -8.04 -12.44
C VAL A 119 -3.74 -7.01 -12.94
N ALA A 120 -3.78 -6.74 -14.25
CA ALA A 120 -4.78 -5.86 -14.86
C ALA A 120 -6.21 -6.38 -14.60
N ALA A 121 -6.46 -7.67 -14.78
CA ALA A 121 -7.77 -8.26 -14.50
C ALA A 121 -8.17 -8.15 -13.02
N ALA A 122 -7.22 -8.35 -12.10
CA ALA A 122 -7.48 -8.16 -10.66
C ALA A 122 -7.81 -6.69 -10.34
N LEU A 123 -7.10 -5.73 -10.94
CA LEU A 123 -7.37 -4.31 -10.75
C LEU A 123 -8.71 -3.88 -11.37
N SER A 124 -9.06 -4.39 -12.55
CA SER A 124 -10.40 -4.19 -13.14
C SER A 124 -11.50 -4.68 -12.19
N ARG A 125 -11.31 -5.83 -11.53
CA ARG A 125 -12.27 -6.34 -10.54
C ARG A 125 -12.36 -5.46 -9.30
N LEU A 126 -11.24 -4.92 -8.83
CA LEU A 126 -11.24 -3.97 -7.70
C LEU A 126 -11.87 -2.62 -8.05
N ALA A 127 -11.81 -2.20 -9.31
CA ALA A 127 -12.42 -0.98 -9.81
C ALA A 127 -13.88 -1.17 -10.26
N ALA A 128 -14.37 -2.41 -10.31
CA ALA A 128 -15.75 -2.70 -10.64
C ALA A 128 -16.68 -2.35 -9.47
N PRO A 129 -17.95 -2.01 -9.73
CA PRO A 129 -18.93 -1.84 -8.67
C PRO A 129 -19.11 -3.13 -7.88
N ASP A 130 -19.20 -3.02 -6.55
CA ASP A 130 -19.39 -4.17 -5.68
C ASP A 130 -20.69 -4.90 -6.04
N PRO A 131 -20.68 -6.25 -6.11
CA PRO A 131 -21.92 -6.99 -6.23
C PRO A 131 -22.77 -6.75 -4.97
N PRO A 132 -24.11 -6.64 -5.11
CA PRO A 132 -25.02 -6.20 -4.04
C PRO A 132 -25.02 -7.07 -2.76
N ARG A 133 -24.35 -8.24 -2.78
CA ARG A 133 -24.24 -9.14 -1.63
C ARG A 133 -23.05 -8.86 -0.70
N MET A 134 -22.06 -8.06 -1.09
CA MET A 134 -20.86 -7.79 -0.27
C MET A 134 -20.94 -6.51 0.58
N ALA A 135 -21.88 -5.61 0.28
CA ALA A 135 -22.07 -4.37 1.02
C ALA A 135 -22.52 -4.57 2.49
N ALA A 136 -22.97 -5.78 2.86
CA ALA A 136 -23.55 -6.06 4.16
C ALA A 136 -22.55 -6.40 5.29
N THR A 137 -21.27 -6.65 4.97
CA THR A 137 -20.28 -7.12 5.98
C THR A 137 -19.13 -6.15 6.24
N ALA A 138 -18.97 -5.09 5.44
CA ALA A 138 -17.98 -4.05 5.71
C ALA A 138 -18.56 -3.04 6.70
N PRO A 139 -17.88 -2.72 7.83
CA PRO A 139 -18.36 -1.69 8.74
C PRO A 139 -18.45 -0.33 8.02
N PRO A 140 -19.39 0.54 8.39
CA PRO A 140 -19.49 1.89 7.84
C PRO A 140 -18.14 2.61 7.97
N GLY A 141 -17.61 3.15 6.87
CA GLY A 141 -16.32 3.85 6.85
C GLY A 141 -15.08 2.96 6.71
N ALA A 142 -15.20 1.63 6.55
CA ALA A 142 -14.05 0.73 6.32
C ALA A 142 -13.17 1.12 5.11
N HIS A 143 -13.74 1.89 4.19
CA HIS A 143 -13.10 2.34 2.98
C HIS A 143 -12.79 3.84 2.96
N SER A 144 -12.93 4.53 4.10
CA SER A 144 -12.65 5.96 4.21
C SER A 144 -11.62 6.26 5.28
N TRP A 145 -10.64 7.11 4.95
CA TRP A 145 -9.63 7.59 5.89
C TRP A 145 -9.69 9.11 5.99
N SER A 146 -9.62 9.66 7.21
CA SER A 146 -9.56 11.12 7.40
C SER A 146 -8.17 11.56 7.88
N SER A 147 -7.71 12.72 7.42
CA SER A 147 -6.48 13.37 7.90
C SER A 147 -6.57 13.74 9.39
N ALA A 148 -7.77 13.87 9.95
CA ALA A 148 -7.99 14.09 11.37
C ALA A 148 -7.66 12.86 12.24
N THR A 149 -7.53 11.68 11.63
CA THR A 149 -7.29 10.41 12.37
C THR A 149 -5.82 10.00 12.32
N GLY A 150 -5.24 9.75 13.51
CA GLY A 150 -3.85 9.28 13.67
C GLY A 150 -2.89 10.38 14.16
N PRO A 151 -1.58 10.10 14.19
CA PRO A 151 -0.55 11.08 14.56
C PRO A 151 -0.46 12.24 13.56
N ALA A 152 -0.09 13.43 14.05
CA ALA A 152 0.30 14.56 13.22
C ALA A 152 1.80 14.49 12.96
N PHE A 153 2.23 14.84 11.75
CA PHE A 153 3.63 14.91 11.36
C PHE A 153 3.95 16.28 10.79
N THR A 154 5.19 16.72 10.96
CA THR A 154 5.68 17.96 10.39
C THR A 154 5.87 17.85 8.88
N ALA A 155 5.76 18.98 8.17
CA ALA A 155 6.11 19.05 6.74
C ALA A 155 7.58 18.65 6.50
N ALA A 156 8.47 18.98 7.44
CA ALA A 156 9.88 18.60 7.38
C ALA A 156 10.07 17.07 7.38
N ALA A 157 9.35 16.34 8.23
CA ALA A 157 9.40 14.88 8.26
C ALA A 157 8.90 14.24 6.96
N LEU A 158 7.81 14.77 6.41
CA LEU A 158 7.27 14.31 5.12
C LEU A 158 8.26 14.49 3.97
N LEU A 159 8.96 15.63 3.94
CA LEU A 159 9.96 15.95 2.92
C LEU A 159 11.28 15.19 3.12
N ALA A 160 11.68 14.94 4.37
CA ALA A 160 12.90 14.21 4.71
C ALA A 160 12.76 12.69 4.55
N ARG A 161 11.52 12.18 4.57
CA ARG A 161 11.22 10.74 4.47
C ARG A 161 11.83 10.15 3.20
N SER A 162 12.84 9.31 3.39
CA SER A 162 13.52 8.60 2.32
C SER A 162 13.87 7.18 2.76
N SER A 163 13.95 6.26 1.81
CA SER A 163 14.28 4.86 2.13
C SER A 163 15.76 4.80 2.47
N ALA A 164 16.07 4.54 3.73
CA ALA A 164 17.46 4.52 4.16
C ALA A 164 18.28 3.45 3.41
N PRO A 165 19.58 3.73 3.14
CA PRO A 165 20.50 2.72 2.65
C PRO A 165 20.71 1.64 3.73
N TRP A 166 20.96 0.39 3.32
CA TRP A 166 21.07 -0.74 4.25
C TRP A 166 22.17 -0.58 5.30
N GLN A 167 23.23 0.17 5.01
CA GLN A 167 24.32 0.47 5.94
C GLN A 167 23.83 1.20 7.20
N ARG A 168 22.80 2.05 7.06
CA ARG A 168 22.17 2.76 8.19
C ARG A 168 21.10 1.94 8.91
N ILE A 169 20.67 0.82 8.30
CA ILE A 169 19.72 -0.13 8.89
C ILE A 169 20.46 -1.22 9.68
N ALA A 170 21.53 -1.75 9.09
CA ALA A 170 22.37 -2.80 9.66
C ALA A 170 23.29 -2.24 10.76
N THR A 171 22.67 -1.82 11.87
CA THR A 171 23.36 -1.18 12.99
C THR A 171 23.54 -2.15 14.14
N ALA A 172 24.54 -1.85 14.98
CA ALA A 172 24.80 -2.64 16.17
C ALA A 172 24.06 -2.15 17.42
N ALA A 173 23.15 -1.18 17.27
CA ALA A 173 22.41 -0.59 18.38
C ALA A 173 21.26 -1.50 18.85
N GLU A 174 20.78 -1.24 20.06
CA GLU A 174 19.53 -1.77 20.60
C GLU A 174 18.63 -0.61 20.98
N SER A 175 18.13 0.11 19.97
CA SER A 175 17.36 1.32 20.20
C SER A 175 15.93 0.98 20.63
N ASP A 176 15.30 1.84 21.42
CA ASP A 176 13.87 1.69 21.75
C ASP A 176 12.99 2.18 20.57
N TRP A 177 12.14 1.29 20.05
CA TRP A 177 11.24 1.54 18.91
C TRP A 177 9.76 1.52 19.31
N THR A 178 9.47 1.71 20.59
CA THR A 178 8.10 1.64 21.13
C THR A 178 7.17 2.68 20.50
N ASP A 179 7.68 3.89 20.23
CA ASP A 179 6.96 4.96 19.53
C ASP A 179 6.59 4.58 18.09
N VAL A 180 7.53 3.99 17.35
CA VAL A 180 7.34 3.49 15.98
C VAL A 180 6.30 2.36 15.95
N LEU A 181 6.35 1.43 16.91
CA LEU A 181 5.34 0.39 17.05
C LEU A 181 3.97 0.96 17.41
N ALA A 182 3.90 1.91 18.35
CA ALA A 182 2.66 2.57 18.74
C ALA A 182 2.00 3.29 17.55
N ALA A 183 2.79 3.98 16.71
CA ALA A 183 2.31 4.63 15.50
C ALA A 183 1.69 3.64 14.50
N ALA A 184 2.30 2.47 14.31
CA ALA A 184 1.72 1.42 13.47
C ALA A 184 0.44 0.83 14.09
N ARG A 185 0.47 0.51 15.39
CA ARG A 185 -0.66 -0.08 16.12
C ARG A 185 -1.88 0.84 16.18
N ALA A 186 -1.70 2.16 16.11
CA ALA A 186 -2.81 3.11 15.97
C ALA A 186 -3.69 2.85 14.72
N HIS A 187 -3.18 2.13 13.72
CA HIS A 187 -3.90 1.81 12.49
C HIS A 187 -4.31 0.33 12.35
N VAL A 188 -3.49 -0.60 12.85
CA VAL A 188 -3.74 -2.05 12.67
C VAL A 188 -3.93 -2.83 13.98
N GLY A 189 -3.84 -2.16 15.13
CA GLY A 189 -3.96 -2.77 16.45
C GLY A 189 -2.88 -3.83 16.69
N ALA A 190 -3.25 -4.93 17.35
CA ALA A 190 -2.36 -6.05 17.67
C ALA A 190 -1.77 -6.79 16.45
N ARG A 191 -2.12 -6.40 15.22
CA ARG A 191 -1.55 -6.96 13.98
C ARG A 191 -0.19 -6.35 13.61
N ALA A 192 0.31 -5.39 14.38
CA ALA A 192 1.68 -4.90 14.27
C ALA A 192 2.53 -5.39 15.44
N ALA A 193 3.72 -5.89 15.14
CA ALA A 193 4.69 -6.38 16.12
C ALA A 193 6.11 -5.95 15.75
N LEU A 194 7.00 -5.91 16.75
CA LEU A 194 8.43 -5.72 16.55
C LEU A 194 9.14 -7.05 16.69
N LEU A 195 9.94 -7.41 15.69
CA LEU A 195 10.93 -8.47 15.78
C LEU A 195 12.31 -7.83 15.97
N ARG A 196 13.06 -8.29 16.98
CA ARG A 196 14.47 -7.95 17.18
C ARG A 196 15.35 -9.05 16.57
N PRO A 197 16.02 -8.82 15.43
CA PRO A 197 16.78 -9.86 14.76
C PRO A 197 17.86 -10.52 15.62
N ARG A 198 18.48 -9.75 16.53
CA ARG A 198 19.50 -10.26 17.46
C ARG A 198 18.97 -11.21 18.51
N ALA A 199 17.80 -10.91 19.07
CA ALA A 199 17.13 -11.79 20.03
C ALA A 199 16.51 -13.01 19.35
N HIS A 200 16.21 -12.91 18.05
CA HIS A 200 15.53 -13.96 17.29
C HIS A 200 16.19 -14.22 15.91
N PRO A 201 17.47 -14.64 15.88
CA PRO A 201 18.25 -14.73 14.63
C PRO A 201 17.68 -15.74 13.64
N ALA A 202 17.14 -16.85 14.12
CA ALA A 202 16.49 -17.86 13.26
C ALA A 202 15.24 -17.31 12.57
N ALA A 203 14.39 -16.57 13.30
CA ALA A 203 13.19 -15.95 12.74
C ALA A 203 13.54 -14.85 11.74
N ALA A 204 14.53 -14.00 12.06
CA ALA A 204 14.99 -12.95 11.17
C ALA A 204 15.59 -13.50 9.88
N ARG A 205 16.37 -14.58 9.95
CA ARG A 205 16.90 -15.27 8.76
C ARG A 205 15.78 -15.86 7.90
N ALA A 206 14.82 -16.54 8.52
CA ALA A 206 13.67 -17.10 7.80
C ALA A 206 12.84 -16.01 7.08
N LEU A 207 12.71 -14.82 7.67
CA LEU A 207 12.08 -13.67 7.02
C LEU A 207 12.94 -13.10 5.89
N ALA A 208 14.25 -12.99 6.09
CA ALA A 208 15.19 -12.50 5.10
C ALA A 208 15.23 -13.37 3.83
N ASP A 209 15.12 -14.70 3.98
CA ASP A 209 15.03 -15.61 2.83
C ASP A 209 13.74 -15.37 2.02
N ARG A 210 12.71 -14.81 2.65
CA ARG A 210 11.41 -14.50 2.05
C ARG A 210 11.30 -13.06 1.53
N SER A 211 12.26 -12.16 1.78
CA SER A 211 12.13 -10.71 1.53
C SER A 211 12.36 -10.26 0.06
N CYS A 212 12.14 -11.18 -0.90
CA CYS A 212 12.35 -10.96 -2.34
C CYS A 212 13.74 -10.41 -2.70
N GLY A 213 14.81 -11.00 -2.14
CA GLY A 213 16.19 -10.61 -2.45
C GLY A 213 16.71 -9.47 -1.58
N GLN A 214 16.18 -9.30 -0.36
CA GLN A 214 16.66 -8.31 0.61
C GLN A 214 17.18 -9.01 1.88
N PRO A 215 18.19 -9.90 1.79
CA PRO A 215 18.64 -10.69 2.94
C PRO A 215 19.23 -9.82 4.07
N VAL A 216 19.69 -8.62 3.73
CA VAL A 216 20.28 -7.65 4.67
C VAL A 216 19.29 -7.19 5.75
N CYS A 217 17.98 -7.39 5.56
CA CYS A 217 17.00 -7.09 6.59
C CYS A 217 17.17 -7.91 7.88
N ALA A 218 17.82 -9.09 7.81
CA ALA A 218 18.16 -9.86 9.02
C ALA A 218 19.19 -9.15 9.92
N ALA A 219 19.88 -8.13 9.42
CA ALA A 219 20.85 -7.34 10.18
C ALA A 219 20.26 -6.05 10.76
N ALA A 220 18.97 -5.76 10.53
CA ALA A 220 18.33 -4.57 11.09
C ALA A 220 18.36 -4.57 12.63
N ASP A 221 18.36 -3.40 13.26
CA ASP A 221 18.17 -3.30 14.72
C ASP A 221 16.78 -3.84 15.10
N ALA A 222 15.76 -3.42 14.37
CA ALA A 222 14.41 -3.95 14.49
C ALA A 222 13.71 -4.10 13.14
N LEU A 223 12.77 -5.04 13.10
CA LEU A 223 11.81 -5.20 12.02
C LEU A 223 10.41 -4.98 12.59
N LEU A 224 9.76 -3.88 12.19
CA LEU A 224 8.32 -3.73 12.39
C LEU A 224 7.61 -4.58 11.35
N LEU A 225 6.81 -5.54 11.81
CA LEU A 225 6.05 -6.48 10.97
C LEU A 225 4.57 -6.14 11.06
N VAL A 226 3.89 -6.06 9.91
CA VAL A 226 2.44 -5.87 9.83
C VAL A 226 1.80 -7.09 9.20
N PHE A 227 0.85 -7.66 9.94
CA PHE A 227 0.18 -8.90 9.60
C PHE A 227 -1.27 -8.68 9.17
N ALA A 228 -1.79 -9.66 8.46
CA ALA A 228 -3.21 -9.79 8.16
C ALA A 228 -3.70 -11.20 8.49
N ALA A 229 -5.01 -11.30 8.72
CA ALA A 229 -5.67 -12.60 8.69
C ALA A 229 -5.54 -13.20 7.28
N PRO A 230 -5.52 -14.54 7.14
CA PRO A 230 -5.65 -15.19 5.84
C PRO A 230 -6.91 -14.67 5.11
N GLU A 231 -6.73 -14.12 3.91
CA GLU A 231 -7.79 -13.39 3.20
C GLU A 231 -8.91 -14.31 2.68
N ALA A 232 -10.16 -13.83 2.75
CA ALA A 232 -11.35 -14.54 2.27
C ALA A 232 -11.85 -14.07 0.89
N CYS A 233 -11.51 -12.85 0.44
CA CYS A 233 -11.93 -12.30 -0.87
C CYS A 233 -11.02 -11.15 -1.37
N ILE A 234 -11.15 -10.79 -2.65
CA ILE A 234 -10.29 -9.79 -3.33
C ILE A 234 -10.49 -8.35 -2.82
N GLN A 235 -11.71 -7.94 -2.43
CA GLN A 235 -11.95 -6.62 -1.85
C GLN A 235 -11.25 -6.46 -0.49
N HIS A 236 -11.20 -7.52 0.31
CA HIS A 236 -10.42 -7.52 1.54
C HIS A 236 -8.92 -7.34 1.25
N THR A 237 -8.41 -7.80 0.09
CA THR A 237 -7.03 -7.56 -0.32
C THR A 237 -6.73 -6.06 -0.47
N LEU A 238 -7.60 -5.27 -1.12
CA LEU A 238 -7.42 -3.81 -1.24
C LEU A 238 -7.29 -3.17 0.14
N HIS A 239 -8.28 -3.36 1.02
CA HIS A 239 -8.28 -2.77 2.36
C HIS A 239 -7.09 -3.25 3.21
N THR A 240 -6.75 -4.54 3.13
CA THR A 240 -5.64 -5.13 3.88
C THR A 240 -4.32 -4.46 3.54
N TYR A 241 -3.98 -4.39 2.26
CA TYR A 241 -2.69 -3.84 1.83
C TYR A 241 -2.62 -2.33 1.99
N THR A 242 -3.70 -1.58 1.68
CA THR A 242 -3.67 -0.13 1.88
C THR A 242 -3.56 0.22 3.36
N THR A 243 -4.30 -0.45 4.25
CA THR A 243 -4.22 -0.22 5.71
C THR A 243 -2.85 -0.61 6.28
N ALA A 244 -2.26 -1.71 5.80
CA ALA A 244 -0.90 -2.10 6.18
C ALA A 244 0.13 -1.04 5.76
N ALA A 245 0.02 -0.51 4.53
CA ALA A 245 0.86 0.59 4.07
C ALA A 245 0.65 1.87 4.88
N ARG A 246 -0.58 2.20 5.28
CA ARG A 246 -0.85 3.33 6.19
C ARG A 246 -0.15 3.17 7.53
N ALA A 247 -0.23 1.98 8.14
CA ALA A 247 0.46 1.68 9.40
C ALA A 247 1.97 1.83 9.27
N VAL A 248 2.58 1.24 8.24
CA VAL A 248 4.02 1.36 7.99
C VAL A 248 4.42 2.80 7.63
N HIS A 249 3.56 3.55 6.93
CA HIS A 249 3.81 4.96 6.62
C HIS A 249 3.90 5.81 7.88
N ALA A 250 2.95 5.65 8.81
CA ALA A 250 2.96 6.36 10.08
C ALA A 250 4.22 6.03 10.89
N ALA A 251 4.55 4.74 11.02
CA ALA A 251 5.78 4.29 11.66
C ALA A 251 7.06 4.87 11.01
N TRP A 252 7.10 4.94 9.69
CA TRP A 252 8.23 5.51 8.96
C TRP A 252 8.36 7.02 9.19
N LEU A 253 7.25 7.76 9.24
CA LEU A 253 7.28 9.18 9.58
C LEU A 253 7.70 9.41 11.04
N THR A 254 7.24 8.59 11.98
CA THR A 254 7.71 8.63 13.38
C THR A 254 9.22 8.40 13.47
N ALA A 255 9.75 7.38 12.78
CA ALA A 255 11.20 7.16 12.73
C ALA A 255 11.95 8.34 12.10
N THR A 256 11.37 8.95 11.06
CA THR A 256 11.96 10.10 10.36
C THR A 256 12.00 11.34 11.27
N GLU A 257 10.94 11.62 12.04
CA GLU A 257 10.91 12.72 13.02
C GLU A 257 11.94 12.54 14.14
N ALA A 258 12.17 11.29 14.54
CA ALA A 258 13.22 10.94 15.49
C ALA A 258 14.64 10.98 14.87
N GLY A 259 14.78 11.31 13.57
CA GLY A 259 16.07 11.33 12.87
C GLY A 259 16.67 9.95 12.59
N ARG A 260 15.86 8.88 12.70
CA ARG A 260 16.33 7.49 12.62
C ARG A 260 16.16 6.90 11.22
N ALA A 261 16.97 5.89 10.92
CA ALA A 261 16.95 5.23 9.63
C ALA A 261 15.79 4.23 9.54
N ALA A 262 15.04 4.30 8.45
CA ALA A 262 13.93 3.40 8.19
C ALA A 262 13.84 3.04 6.69
N ARG A 263 13.48 1.79 6.41
CA ARG A 263 13.39 1.26 5.05
C ARG A 263 12.20 0.29 4.91
N PRO A 264 11.21 0.58 4.06
CA PRO A 264 10.06 -0.30 3.88
C PRO A 264 10.44 -1.58 3.13
N ILE A 265 9.79 -2.69 3.47
CA ILE A 265 9.92 -3.99 2.80
C ILE A 265 8.52 -4.45 2.36
N GLY A 266 8.23 -4.27 1.06
CA GLY A 266 6.90 -4.51 0.48
C GLY A 266 6.72 -5.83 -0.26
N CYS A 267 7.80 -6.59 -0.51
CA CYS A 267 7.73 -7.83 -1.27
C CYS A 267 8.13 -9.02 -0.39
N TRP A 268 7.28 -10.04 -0.38
CA TRP A 268 7.47 -11.28 0.38
C TRP A 268 7.15 -12.50 -0.49
N ILE A 269 7.94 -13.56 -0.34
CA ILE A 269 7.72 -14.90 -0.88
C ILE A 269 7.16 -15.76 0.24
N ASP A 270 6.11 -16.54 -0.01
CA ASP A 270 5.51 -17.46 0.97
C ASP A 270 5.25 -16.81 2.33
N ALA A 271 4.63 -15.63 2.28
CA ALA A 271 4.34 -14.81 3.45
C ALA A 271 3.18 -15.34 4.31
N GLY A 272 2.63 -16.51 3.98
CA GLY A 272 1.56 -17.17 4.72
C GLY A 272 2.09 -17.92 5.93
N ALA A 273 1.27 -17.97 6.99
CA ALA A 273 1.49 -18.76 8.20
C ALA A 273 2.85 -18.50 8.90
N ILE A 274 3.31 -17.26 8.93
CA ILE A 274 4.45 -16.83 9.75
C ILE A 274 3.95 -16.68 11.20
N PRO A 275 4.61 -17.27 12.20
CA PRO A 275 4.26 -17.07 13.60
C PRO A 275 4.36 -15.59 13.98
N HIS A 276 3.28 -15.02 14.49
CA HIS A 276 3.27 -13.65 14.98
C HIS A 276 4.18 -13.54 16.22
N PRO A 277 5.11 -12.56 16.30
CA PRO A 277 6.09 -12.48 17.39
C PRO A 277 5.46 -12.45 18.79
N ASP A 278 4.35 -11.74 18.96
CA ASP A 278 3.75 -11.53 20.29
C ASP A 278 2.94 -12.71 20.83
N ASN A 279 2.42 -13.59 19.96
CA ASN A 279 1.45 -14.63 20.38
C ASN A 279 1.64 -15.99 19.70
N GLY A 280 2.62 -16.14 18.80
CA GLY A 280 2.92 -17.37 18.08
C GLY A 280 1.88 -17.81 17.04
N THR A 281 0.73 -17.13 16.94
CA THR A 281 -0.33 -17.53 16.00
C THR A 281 0.12 -17.38 14.55
N PRO A 282 -0.18 -18.35 13.66
CA PRO A 282 0.11 -18.20 12.25
C PRO A 282 -0.66 -17.03 11.64
N ALA A 283 0.06 -16.08 11.06
CA ALA A 283 -0.50 -14.92 10.39
C ALA A 283 0.16 -14.71 9.03
N ARG A 284 -0.49 -13.92 8.17
CA ARG A 284 0.11 -13.53 6.88
C ARG A 284 0.89 -12.25 7.07
N LEU A 285 2.19 -12.25 6.79
CA LEU A 285 2.97 -11.02 6.71
C LEU A 285 2.59 -10.26 5.42
N VAL A 286 2.14 -9.02 5.56
CA VAL A 286 1.71 -8.20 4.42
C VAL A 286 2.64 -7.04 4.14
N HIS A 287 3.31 -6.52 5.17
CA HIS A 287 4.28 -5.44 5.02
C HIS A 287 5.26 -5.40 6.20
N ALA A 288 6.40 -4.73 6.04
CA ALA A 288 7.31 -4.45 7.14
C ALA A 288 8.09 -3.15 6.92
N LEU A 289 8.73 -2.70 8.00
CA LEU A 289 9.70 -1.61 8.02
C LEU A 289 10.95 -2.09 8.74
N ALA A 290 12.10 -2.05 8.06
CA ALA A 290 13.39 -2.26 8.72
C ALA A 290 13.87 -0.94 9.33
N LEU A 291 14.41 -1.03 10.55
CA LEU A 291 14.76 0.10 11.40
C LEU A 291 16.24 0.01 11.78
N GLY A 292 16.90 1.16 11.85
CA GLY A 292 18.27 1.31 12.34
C GLY A 292 18.49 2.69 12.96
N ASP A 293 19.47 2.79 13.85
CA ASP A 293 19.62 3.94 14.75
C ASP A 293 20.06 5.25 14.07
N GLY A 294 20.49 5.20 12.82
CA GLY A 294 20.88 6.39 12.04
C GLY A 294 22.36 6.43 11.70
#